data_AF-L8P9D4-F1
#
_entry.id   AF-L8P9D4-F1
#
_cell.length_a   1.000
_cell.length_b   1.000
_cell.length_c   1.000
_cell.angle_alpha   90.00
_cell.angle_beta   90.00
_cell.angle_gamma   90.00
#
_symmetry.space_group_name_H-M   'P 1'
#
loop_
_entity.id
_entity.type
_entity.pdbx_description
1 polymer ?
#
loop_
_entity_poly.entity_id
_entity_poly.type
_entity_poly.pdbx_seq_one_letter_code
_entity_poly.pdbx_strand_id
1 'polypeptide(L)'
;MGIRANQQDAVLDQIKGWWYRVAVRLLERKDPARRRASVSAQELLCRLDEVSDQFAGENLPITEELRRLTAAEIATYNDDLVVAQMRWIGLKDRAIATYLRDYHHARAQRSEWLRTFKITEEGLEDYEQRLWDEWDHIFVDLTDELDDDSDEADKRAVGKNVLRKTMEKVADEPARLGSNTVGWVGRGTMHSLADRADPDEGPGWHPDFSSLCHDHADEQEK
;
A
#
# COMPACT_ATOMS: atom_id res chain seq x y z
N MET A 1 -6.24 7.59 29.35
CA MET A 1 -5.82 7.08 28.02
C MET A 1 -6.41 5.69 27.86
N GLY A 2 -7.47 5.55 27.08
CA GLY A 2 -8.25 4.31 26.99
C GLY A 2 -7.70 3.37 25.92
N ILE A 3 -6.58 2.70 26.21
CA ILE A 3 -6.09 1.59 25.38
C ILE A 3 -7.03 0.41 25.63
N ARG A 4 -7.77 -0.03 24.61
CA ARG A 4 -8.66 -1.20 24.72
C ARG A 4 -7.85 -2.43 25.14
N ALA A 5 -8.42 -3.35 25.92
CA ALA A 5 -7.68 -4.50 26.47
C ALA A 5 -6.99 -5.35 25.37
N ASN A 6 -7.60 -5.46 24.19
CA ASN A 6 -7.03 -6.15 23.02
C ASN A 6 -5.90 -5.40 22.28
N GLN A 7 -5.59 -4.16 22.70
CA GLN A 7 -4.51 -3.33 22.15
C GLN A 7 -3.25 -3.41 23.03
N GLN A 8 -3.38 -3.82 24.31
CA GLN A 8 -2.26 -3.87 25.25
C GLN A 8 -1.18 -4.87 24.85
N ASP A 9 -1.58 -6.06 24.38
CA ASP A 9 -0.63 -7.08 23.91
C ASP A 9 0.13 -6.61 22.66
N ALA A 10 -0.55 -5.94 21.73
CA ALA A 10 0.08 -5.41 20.51
C ALA A 10 1.08 -4.27 20.83
N VAL A 11 0.72 -3.37 21.75
CA VAL A 11 1.63 -2.34 22.27
C VAL A 11 2.86 -2.98 22.90
N LEU A 12 2.65 -4.00 23.74
CA LEU A 12 3.72 -4.71 24.42
C LEU A 12 4.67 -5.41 23.43
N ASP A 13 4.14 -6.05 22.40
CA ASP A 13 4.95 -6.75 21.39
C ASP A 13 5.77 -5.78 20.53
N GLN A 14 5.23 -4.62 20.18
CA GLN A 14 6.01 -3.56 19.53
C GLN A 14 7.16 -3.06 20.42
N ILE A 15 6.90 -2.87 21.72
CA ILE A 15 7.92 -2.45 22.68
C ILE A 15 8.99 -3.53 22.86
N LYS A 16 8.60 -4.81 22.95
CA LYS A 16 9.55 -5.93 22.99
C LYS A 16 10.44 -5.96 21.75
N GLY A 17 9.86 -5.82 20.55
CA GLY A 17 10.61 -5.79 19.29
C GLY A 17 11.64 -4.65 19.26
N TRP A 18 11.25 -3.46 19.71
CA TRP A 18 12.18 -2.34 19.89
C TRP A 18 13.27 -2.65 20.93
N TRP A 19 12.89 -3.21 22.09
CA TRP A 19 13.83 -3.54 23.16
C TRP A 19 14.85 -4.59 22.72
N TYR A 20 14.46 -5.60 21.94
CA TYR A 20 15.39 -6.57 21.39
C TYR A 20 16.45 -5.91 20.49
N ARG A 21 16.04 -4.98 19.61
CA ARG A 21 16.99 -4.20 18.79
C ARG A 21 17.91 -3.31 19.64
N VAL A 22 17.42 -2.78 20.77
CA VAL A 22 18.24 -2.03 21.73
C VAL A 22 19.23 -2.95 22.42
N ALA A 23 18.78 -4.11 22.93
CA ALA A 23 19.61 -5.09 23.60
C ALA A 23 20.74 -5.60 22.70
N VAL A 24 20.46 -5.89 21.43
CA VAL A 24 21.49 -6.24 20.44
C VAL A 24 22.55 -5.15 20.33
N ARG A 25 22.15 -3.88 20.24
CA ARG A 25 23.10 -2.75 20.18
C ARG A 25 23.88 -2.53 21.47
N LEU A 26 23.28 -2.78 22.64
CA LEU A 26 23.98 -2.71 23.94
C LEU A 26 25.04 -3.82 24.08
N LEU A 27 24.74 -5.00 23.54
CA LEU A 27 25.60 -6.18 23.59
C LEU A 27 26.60 -6.27 22.43
N GLU A 28 26.54 -5.36 21.46
CA GLU A 28 27.47 -5.31 20.33
C GLU A 28 28.91 -5.11 20.81
N ARG A 29 29.81 -6.00 20.41
CA ARG A 29 31.24 -6.00 20.80
C ARG A 29 32.18 -5.93 19.60
N LYS A 30 31.73 -6.33 18.41
CA LYS A 30 32.54 -6.46 17.20
C LYS A 30 32.63 -5.15 16.44
N ASP A 31 31.57 -4.34 16.46
CA ASP A 31 31.52 -3.03 15.80
C ASP A 31 31.24 -1.92 16.83
N PRO A 32 32.28 -1.24 17.34
CA PRO A 32 32.12 -0.15 18.31
C PRO A 32 31.26 1.01 17.80
N ALA A 33 31.16 1.22 16.48
CA ALA A 33 30.35 2.29 15.89
C ALA A 33 28.85 2.00 15.95
N ARG A 34 28.45 0.72 16.02
CA ARG A 34 27.05 0.30 16.20
C ARG A 34 26.67 0.05 17.66
N ARG A 35 27.66 0.03 18.55
CA ARG A 35 27.46 -0.23 19.97
C ARG A 35 26.77 0.97 20.62
N ARG A 36 25.71 0.66 21.35
CA ARG A 36 25.02 1.60 22.22
C ARG A 36 25.60 1.50 23.64
N ALA A 37 25.86 2.64 24.29
CA ALA A 37 26.42 2.65 25.65
C ALA A 37 25.38 2.40 26.74
N SER A 38 24.21 3.03 26.62
CA SER A 38 23.10 2.91 27.57
C SER A 38 21.75 3.27 26.90
N VAL A 39 20.67 2.98 27.60
CA VAL A 39 19.30 3.41 27.30
C VAL A 39 18.73 4.05 28.56
N SER A 40 18.08 5.20 28.45
CA SER A 40 17.51 5.90 29.60
C SER A 40 16.07 5.47 29.84
N ALA A 41 15.58 5.63 31.07
CA ALA A 41 14.16 5.43 31.37
C ALA A 41 13.28 6.41 30.57
N GLN A 42 13.74 7.64 30.36
CA GLN A 42 13.03 8.65 29.58
C GLN A 42 12.83 8.22 28.13
N GLU A 43 13.82 7.57 27.53
CA GLU A 43 13.70 7.04 26.16
C GLU A 43 12.70 5.90 26.08
N LEU A 44 12.68 5.01 27.07
CA LEU A 44 11.67 3.95 27.13
C LEU A 44 10.26 4.54 27.28
N LEU A 45 10.08 5.55 28.15
CA LEU A 45 8.79 6.22 28.33
C LEU A 45 8.34 6.94 27.05
N CYS A 46 9.25 7.68 26.41
CA CYS A 46 8.98 8.32 25.13
C CYS A 46 8.58 7.29 24.07
N ARG A 47 9.25 6.13 24.02
CA ARG A 47 8.88 5.05 23.10
C ARG A 47 7.53 4.42 23.43
N LEU A 48 7.22 4.26 24.71
CA LEU A 48 5.92 3.75 25.16
C LEU A 48 4.79 4.69 24.76
N ASP A 49 4.97 6.00 24.90
CA ASP A 49 4.00 7.02 24.48
C ASP A 49 3.80 6.97 22.96
N GLU A 50 4.89 7.00 22.18
CA GLU A 50 4.85 6.88 20.71
C GLU A 50 4.09 5.64 20.23
N VAL A 51 4.34 4.48 20.85
CA VAL A 51 3.65 3.24 20.48
C VAL A 51 2.19 3.33 20.92
N SER A 52 1.91 3.80 22.13
CA SER A 52 0.54 3.88 22.66
C SER A 52 -0.36 4.79 21.82
N ASP A 53 0.17 5.90 21.32
CA ASP A 53 -0.54 6.84 20.45
C ASP A 53 -0.95 6.22 19.10
N GLN A 54 -0.14 5.29 18.57
CA GLN A 54 -0.47 4.55 17.34
C GLN A 54 -1.69 3.64 17.49
N PHE A 55 -2.01 3.23 18.71
CA PHE A 55 -3.15 2.36 19.02
C PHE A 55 -4.30 3.13 19.70
N ALA A 56 -4.19 4.46 19.83
CA ALA A 56 -5.20 5.30 20.44
C ALA A 56 -6.28 5.73 19.44
N GLY A 57 -7.51 5.87 19.94
CA GLY A 57 -8.64 6.39 19.15
C GLY A 57 -8.98 5.53 17.94
N GLU A 58 -8.96 6.16 16.77
CA GLU A 58 -9.33 5.58 15.47
C GLU A 58 -8.11 5.14 14.65
N ASN A 59 -6.89 5.21 15.20
CA ASN A 59 -5.68 4.88 14.47
C ASN A 59 -5.58 3.40 14.12
N LEU A 60 -5.11 3.15 12.89
CA LEU A 60 -4.77 1.81 12.40
C LEU A 60 -3.26 1.64 12.47
N PRO A 61 -2.76 0.82 13.41
CA PRO A 61 -1.33 0.68 13.66
C PRO A 61 -0.63 0.03 12.47
N ILE A 62 0.47 0.61 12.01
CA ILE A 62 1.30 0.03 10.95
C ILE A 62 2.28 -0.97 11.56
N THR A 63 2.24 -2.20 11.07
CA THR A 63 3.05 -3.33 11.52
C THR A 63 4.04 -3.79 10.46
N GLU A 64 3.75 -3.55 9.18
CA GLU A 64 4.62 -3.89 8.06
C GLU A 64 5.73 -2.85 7.87
N GLU A 65 6.93 -3.35 7.59
CA GLU A 65 8.09 -2.52 7.28
C GLU A 65 8.28 -2.41 5.76
N LEU A 66 8.06 -1.22 5.22
CA LEU A 66 8.23 -0.94 3.80
C LEU A 66 9.70 -1.12 3.39
N ARG A 67 9.99 -2.23 2.70
CA ARG A 67 11.32 -2.53 2.13
C ARG A 67 11.24 -2.75 0.63
N ARG A 68 12.37 -2.65 -0.06
CA ARG A 68 12.47 -3.07 -1.46
C ARG A 68 12.22 -4.57 -1.59
N LEU A 69 11.53 -4.95 -2.65
CA LEU A 69 11.38 -6.34 -3.06
C LEU A 69 12.63 -6.79 -3.81
N THR A 70 12.96 -8.07 -3.65
CA THR A 70 14.01 -8.74 -4.44
C THR A 70 13.50 -9.04 -5.85
N ALA A 71 14.41 -9.30 -6.78
CA ALA A 71 14.03 -9.70 -8.15
C ALA A 71 13.18 -10.99 -8.17
N ALA A 72 13.47 -11.93 -7.28
CA ALA A 72 12.70 -13.17 -7.15
C ALA A 72 11.27 -12.90 -6.65
N GLU A 73 11.10 -12.01 -5.67
CA GLU A 73 9.77 -11.59 -5.20
C GLU A 73 9.00 -10.81 -6.26
N ILE A 74 9.65 -9.96 -7.05
CA ILE A 74 8.98 -9.23 -8.14
C ILE A 74 8.49 -10.21 -9.22
N ALA A 75 9.30 -11.23 -9.53
CA ALA A 75 8.97 -12.19 -10.57
C ALA A 75 7.72 -13.02 -10.28
N THR A 76 7.30 -13.16 -9.01
CA THR A 76 6.07 -13.89 -8.67
C THR A 76 4.80 -13.17 -9.09
N TYR A 77 4.87 -11.88 -9.42
CA TYR A 77 3.75 -11.05 -9.84
C TYR A 77 3.68 -10.89 -11.37
N ASN A 78 4.54 -11.56 -12.13
CA ASN A 78 4.68 -11.28 -13.57
C ASN A 78 3.41 -11.53 -14.39
N ASP A 79 2.59 -12.46 -13.91
CA ASP A 79 1.34 -12.91 -14.55
C ASP A 79 0.11 -12.25 -13.89
N ASP A 80 0.31 -11.43 -12.86
CA ASP A 80 -0.76 -10.73 -12.15
C ASP A 80 -1.25 -9.53 -12.99
N LEU A 81 -2.56 -9.30 -12.98
CA LEU A 81 -3.22 -8.24 -13.75
C LEU A 81 -2.66 -6.86 -13.40
N VAL A 82 -2.30 -6.63 -12.14
CA VAL A 82 -1.66 -5.38 -11.70
C VAL A 82 -0.38 -5.04 -12.48
N VAL A 83 0.41 -6.06 -12.86
CA VAL A 83 1.62 -5.88 -13.67
C VAL A 83 1.28 -5.71 -15.14
N ALA A 84 0.30 -6.47 -15.66
CA ALA A 84 -0.20 -6.31 -17.02
C ALA A 84 -0.70 -4.87 -17.27
N GLN A 85 -1.53 -4.33 -16.38
CA GLN A 85 -2.01 -2.95 -16.50
C GLN A 85 -0.88 -1.91 -16.55
N MET A 86 0.16 -2.08 -15.71
CA MET A 86 1.33 -1.19 -15.74
C MET A 86 2.14 -1.31 -17.03
N ARG A 87 2.18 -2.50 -17.64
CA ARG A 87 2.83 -2.74 -18.92
C ARG A 87 2.04 -2.14 -20.09
N TRP A 88 0.71 -2.18 -20.06
CA TRP A 88 -0.14 -1.59 -21.11
C TRP A 88 0.11 -0.09 -21.26
N ILE A 89 0.24 0.64 -20.15
CA ILE A 89 0.62 2.06 -20.17
C ILE A 89 2.12 2.28 -20.43
N GLY A 90 2.92 1.22 -20.63
CA GLY A 90 4.34 1.32 -20.98
C GLY A 90 5.25 1.78 -19.83
N LEU A 91 5.00 1.33 -18.59
CA LEU A 91 5.97 1.49 -17.50
C LEU A 91 7.18 0.58 -17.68
N LYS A 92 8.33 1.04 -17.20
CA LYS A 92 9.58 0.27 -17.16
C LYS A 92 9.65 -0.54 -15.87
N ASP A 93 10.37 -1.67 -15.88
CA ASP A 93 10.49 -2.59 -14.74
C ASP A 93 10.87 -1.90 -13.42
N ARG A 94 11.74 -0.89 -13.45
CA ARG A 94 12.12 -0.13 -12.25
C ARG A 94 10.94 0.64 -11.64
N ALA A 95 10.07 1.20 -12.46
CA ALA A 95 8.87 1.88 -12.00
C ALA A 95 7.86 0.86 -11.46
N ILE A 96 7.63 -0.24 -12.22
CA ILE A 96 6.77 -1.36 -11.80
C ILE A 96 7.20 -1.89 -10.44
N ALA A 97 8.50 -2.14 -10.22
CA ALA A 97 9.04 -2.61 -8.94
C ALA A 97 8.76 -1.65 -7.77
N THR A 98 8.64 -0.34 -8.03
CA THR A 98 8.30 0.65 -7.01
C THR A 98 6.83 0.56 -6.61
N TYR A 99 5.93 0.38 -7.59
CA TYR A 99 4.51 0.21 -7.34
C TYR A 99 4.19 -1.15 -6.72
N LEU A 100 4.84 -2.23 -7.20
CA LEU A 100 4.71 -3.57 -6.62
C LEU A 100 5.17 -3.63 -5.16
N ARG A 101 6.18 -2.82 -4.79
CA ARG A 101 6.56 -2.67 -3.39
C ARG A 101 5.39 -2.21 -2.54
N ASP A 102 4.71 -1.13 -2.95
CA ASP A 102 3.60 -0.58 -2.19
C ASP A 102 2.41 -1.56 -2.19
N TYR A 103 2.10 -2.20 -3.33
CA TYR A 103 1.10 -3.27 -3.45
C TYR A 103 1.33 -4.43 -2.48
N HIS A 104 2.52 -5.03 -2.50
CA HIS A 104 2.88 -6.17 -1.66
C HIS A 104 2.70 -5.88 -0.17
N HIS A 105 3.26 -4.76 0.30
CA HIS A 105 3.21 -4.39 1.72
C HIS A 105 1.81 -3.94 2.14
N ALA A 106 1.05 -3.24 1.28
CA ALA A 106 -0.33 -2.85 1.59
C ALA A 106 -1.24 -4.06 1.75
N ARG A 107 -1.09 -5.06 0.87
CA ARG A 107 -1.82 -6.33 0.97
C ARG A 107 -1.52 -7.03 2.30
N ALA A 108 -0.24 -7.16 2.68
CA ALA A 108 0.16 -7.75 3.96
C ALA A 108 -0.39 -6.96 5.16
N GLN A 109 -0.26 -5.63 5.15
CA GLN A 109 -0.73 -4.77 6.23
C GLN A 109 -2.24 -4.86 6.43
N ARG A 110 -3.01 -4.90 5.34
CA ARG A 110 -4.47 -5.03 5.40
C ARG A 110 -4.90 -6.40 5.90
N SER A 111 -4.25 -7.46 5.44
CA SER A 111 -4.49 -8.81 5.96
C SER A 111 -4.24 -8.88 7.47
N GLU A 112 -3.18 -8.21 7.95
CA GLU A 112 -2.89 -8.14 9.38
C GLU A 112 -3.96 -7.37 10.16
N TRP A 113 -4.43 -6.23 9.63
CA TRP A 113 -5.50 -5.47 10.26
C TRP A 113 -6.79 -6.26 10.39
N LEU A 114 -7.19 -7.02 9.37
CA LEU A 114 -8.37 -7.88 9.42
C LEU A 114 -8.18 -9.02 10.44
N ARG A 115 -7.06 -9.74 10.35
CA ARG A 115 -6.72 -10.88 11.22
C ARG A 115 -6.67 -10.49 12.70
N THR A 116 -6.28 -9.26 13.00
CA THR A 116 -6.17 -8.72 14.36
C THR A 116 -7.33 -7.81 14.76
N PHE A 117 -8.43 -7.82 14.00
CA PHE A 117 -9.66 -7.06 14.24
C PHE A 117 -9.41 -5.55 14.49
N LYS A 118 -8.44 -4.97 13.78
CA LYS A 118 -8.16 -3.53 13.80
C LYS A 118 -9.12 -2.78 12.90
N ILE A 119 -9.54 -3.40 11.80
CA ILE A 119 -10.57 -2.92 10.87
C ILE A 119 -11.55 -4.07 10.60
N THR A 120 -12.82 -3.76 10.36
CA THR A 120 -13.81 -4.73 9.89
C THR A 120 -13.68 -4.92 8.38
N GLU A 121 -14.30 -5.97 7.83
CA GLU A 121 -14.40 -6.15 6.37
C GLU A 121 -15.16 -4.98 5.75
N GLU A 122 -16.35 -4.65 6.28
CA GLU A 122 -17.16 -3.49 5.85
C GLU A 122 -16.35 -2.18 5.89
N GLY A 123 -15.57 -1.93 6.94
CA GLY A 123 -14.78 -0.70 7.05
C GLY A 123 -13.62 -0.65 6.07
N LEU A 124 -13.12 -1.81 5.63
CA LEU A 124 -12.12 -1.90 4.58
C LEU A 124 -12.75 -1.73 3.20
N GLU A 125 -13.95 -2.28 2.97
CA GLU A 125 -14.74 -2.05 1.75
C GLU A 125 -15.10 -0.57 1.59
N ASP A 126 -15.56 0.09 2.66
CA ASP A 126 -15.80 1.54 2.68
C ASP A 126 -14.55 2.34 2.29
N TYR A 127 -13.37 1.91 2.74
CA TYR A 127 -12.11 2.54 2.36
C TYR A 127 -11.79 2.31 0.88
N GLU A 128 -11.93 1.08 0.41
CA GLU A 128 -11.70 0.73 -0.98
C GLU A 128 -12.64 1.46 -1.93
N GLN A 129 -13.90 1.64 -1.56
CA GLN A 129 -14.86 2.44 -2.32
C GLN A 129 -14.39 3.90 -2.44
N ARG A 130 -13.90 4.52 -1.36
CA ARG A 130 -13.34 5.89 -1.44
C ARG A 130 -12.15 5.97 -2.38
N LEU A 131 -11.27 4.97 -2.40
CA LEU A 131 -10.15 4.94 -3.34
C LEU A 131 -10.62 4.77 -4.78
N TRP A 132 -11.63 3.92 -5.00
CA TRP A 132 -12.26 3.75 -6.30
C TRP A 132 -12.88 5.06 -6.79
N ASP A 133 -13.62 5.78 -5.94
CA ASP A 133 -14.25 7.06 -6.29
C ASP A 133 -13.19 8.09 -6.71
N GLU A 134 -12.04 8.16 -6.00
CA GLU A 134 -10.94 9.05 -6.37
C GLU A 134 -10.30 8.65 -7.71
N TRP A 135 -10.19 7.34 -7.99
CA TRP A 135 -9.74 6.87 -9.30
C TRP A 135 -10.72 7.24 -10.41
N ASP A 136 -12.01 7.00 -10.22
CA ASP A 136 -13.05 7.24 -11.23
C ASP A 136 -13.09 8.72 -11.65
N HIS A 137 -13.11 9.64 -10.68
CA HIS A 137 -13.04 11.07 -10.96
C HIS A 137 -11.81 11.46 -11.79
N ILE A 138 -10.65 10.88 -11.49
CA ILE A 138 -9.38 11.18 -12.18
C ILE A 138 -9.35 10.55 -13.56
N PHE A 139 -9.86 9.32 -13.67
CA PHE A 139 -9.91 8.58 -14.92
C PHE A 139 -10.77 9.33 -15.91
N VAL A 140 -12.03 9.62 -15.55
CA VAL A 140 -12.97 10.38 -16.37
C VAL A 140 -12.40 11.74 -16.77
N ASP A 141 -11.88 12.53 -15.82
CA ASP A 141 -11.25 13.84 -16.09
C ASP A 141 -10.16 13.78 -17.15
N LEU A 142 -9.29 12.76 -17.07
CA LEU A 142 -8.13 12.66 -17.95
C LEU A 142 -8.42 11.97 -19.28
N THR A 143 -9.40 11.08 -19.34
CA THR A 143 -9.77 10.40 -20.59
C THR A 143 -10.75 11.21 -21.43
N ASP A 144 -11.52 12.14 -20.84
CA ASP A 144 -12.40 13.05 -21.58
C ASP A 144 -11.63 13.98 -22.52
N GLU A 145 -10.33 14.21 -22.25
CA GLU A 145 -9.44 15.00 -23.11
C GLU A 145 -8.96 14.24 -24.36
N LEU A 146 -9.22 12.93 -24.49
CA LEU A 146 -8.80 12.11 -25.63
C LEU A 146 -9.84 12.11 -26.76
N ASP A 147 -9.37 12.32 -27.99
CA ASP A 147 -10.17 12.09 -29.19
C ASP A 147 -10.25 10.58 -29.50
N ASP A 148 -11.34 10.14 -30.15
CA ASP A 148 -11.58 8.73 -30.52
C ASP A 148 -10.45 8.12 -31.38
N ASP A 149 -9.73 8.94 -32.15
CA ASP A 149 -8.62 8.54 -33.03
C ASP A 149 -7.23 8.78 -32.43
N SER A 150 -7.16 9.08 -31.12
CA SER A 150 -5.90 9.23 -30.39
C SER A 150 -5.02 8.00 -30.55
N ASP A 151 -3.72 8.22 -30.78
CA ASP A 151 -2.79 7.13 -30.98
C ASP A 151 -2.41 6.41 -29.67
N GLU A 152 -1.80 5.23 -29.80
CA GLU A 152 -1.37 4.43 -28.65
C GLU A 152 -0.32 5.13 -27.77
N ALA A 153 0.47 6.06 -28.31
CA ALA A 153 1.44 6.79 -27.51
C ALA A 153 0.75 7.81 -26.60
N ASP A 154 -0.26 8.50 -27.10
CA ASP A 154 -1.08 9.45 -26.36
C ASP A 154 -1.92 8.74 -25.29
N LYS A 155 -2.57 7.63 -25.63
CA LYS A 155 -3.33 6.80 -24.67
C LYS A 155 -2.45 6.31 -23.52
N ARG A 156 -1.23 5.85 -23.82
CA ARG A 156 -0.24 5.46 -22.79
C ARG A 156 0.21 6.66 -21.95
N ALA A 157 0.35 7.84 -22.53
CA ALA A 157 0.72 9.04 -21.81
C ALA A 157 -0.39 9.45 -20.83
N VAL A 158 -1.65 9.44 -21.26
CA VAL A 158 -2.82 9.64 -20.40
C VAL A 158 -2.88 8.58 -19.32
N GLY A 159 -2.68 7.30 -19.64
CA GLY A 159 -2.74 6.26 -18.62
C GLY A 159 -1.64 6.34 -17.54
N LYS A 160 -0.44 6.81 -17.91
CA LYS A 160 0.58 7.17 -16.90
C LYS A 160 0.15 8.34 -16.03
N ASN A 161 -0.58 9.30 -16.60
CA ASN A 161 -1.09 10.46 -15.88
C ASN A 161 -2.21 10.08 -14.91
N VAL A 162 -3.14 9.21 -15.33
CA VAL A 162 -4.16 8.58 -14.48
C VAL A 162 -3.48 7.92 -13.29
N LEU A 163 -2.58 6.95 -13.55
CA LEU A 163 -1.88 6.24 -12.48
C LEU A 163 -1.18 7.22 -11.53
N ARG A 164 -0.45 8.22 -12.05
CA ARG A 164 0.27 9.19 -11.22
C ARG A 164 -0.68 10.02 -10.35
N LYS A 165 -1.71 10.64 -10.93
CA LYS A 165 -2.67 11.48 -10.21
C LYS A 165 -3.44 10.65 -9.16
N THR A 166 -3.89 9.45 -9.52
CA THR A 166 -4.55 8.54 -8.57
C THR A 166 -3.63 8.22 -7.40
N MET A 167 -2.37 7.84 -7.66
CA MET A 167 -1.40 7.50 -6.61
C MET A 167 -1.05 8.68 -5.69
N GLU A 168 -1.12 9.92 -6.19
CA GLU A 168 -0.99 11.14 -5.37
C GLU A 168 -2.22 11.31 -4.46
N LYS A 169 -3.43 11.15 -4.99
CA LYS A 169 -4.69 11.32 -4.23
C LYS A 169 -4.89 10.25 -3.17
N VAL A 170 -4.80 8.97 -3.54
CA VAL A 170 -5.05 7.85 -2.63
C VAL A 170 -3.99 7.73 -1.53
N ALA A 171 -2.82 8.35 -1.69
CA ALA A 171 -1.79 8.38 -0.65
C ALA A 171 -2.19 9.23 0.56
N ASP A 172 -3.08 10.20 0.37
CA ASP A 172 -3.57 11.08 1.43
C ASP A 172 -4.92 10.61 2.01
N GLU A 173 -5.57 9.61 1.39
CA GLU A 173 -6.86 9.07 1.84
C GLU A 173 -6.68 8.05 2.98
N PRO A 174 -7.19 8.33 4.19
CA PRO A 174 -6.98 7.45 5.33
C PRO A 174 -7.87 6.21 5.26
N ALA A 175 -7.33 5.07 5.69
CA ALA A 175 -8.07 3.81 5.76
C ALA A 175 -9.28 3.90 6.72
N ARG A 176 -9.20 4.75 7.74
CA ARG A 176 -10.34 5.15 8.55
C ARG A 176 -10.45 6.66 8.62
N LEU A 177 -11.64 7.21 8.40
CA LEU A 177 -11.88 8.65 8.53
C LEU A 177 -11.48 9.16 9.92
N GLY A 178 -10.76 10.28 9.97
CA GLY A 178 -10.23 10.86 11.21
C GLY A 178 -8.99 10.15 11.78
N SER A 179 -8.44 9.16 11.08
CA SER A 179 -7.14 8.55 11.38
C SER A 179 -6.06 9.03 10.42
N ASN A 180 -4.80 8.74 10.75
CA ASN A 180 -3.68 8.86 9.81
C ASN A 180 -3.30 7.49 9.27
N THR A 181 -3.17 7.39 7.95
CA THR A 181 -2.65 6.18 7.28
C THR A 181 -1.42 6.57 6.48
N VAL A 182 -0.40 5.71 6.47
CA VAL A 182 0.80 5.93 5.66
C VAL A 182 0.46 5.74 4.18
N GLY A 183 0.86 6.68 3.32
CA GLY A 183 0.36 6.72 1.94
C GLY A 183 0.70 5.53 1.04
N TRP A 184 1.69 4.70 1.40
CA TRP A 184 1.93 3.46 0.66
C TRP A 184 0.81 2.42 0.84
N VAL A 185 0.04 2.49 1.93
CA VAL A 185 -1.15 1.65 2.12
C VAL A 185 -2.21 2.00 1.09
N GLY A 186 -2.51 3.29 0.89
CA GLY A 186 -3.49 3.72 -0.11
C GLY A 186 -3.06 3.39 -1.53
N ARG A 187 -1.81 3.69 -1.89
CA ARG A 187 -1.25 3.33 -3.21
C ARG A 187 -1.32 1.83 -3.48
N GLY A 188 -0.90 1.02 -2.52
CA GLY A 188 -0.94 -0.42 -2.67
C GLY A 188 -2.36 -1.01 -2.65
N THR A 189 -3.29 -0.41 -1.90
CA THR A 189 -4.71 -0.80 -1.89
C THR A 189 -5.35 -0.52 -3.24
N MET A 190 -5.05 0.62 -3.85
CA MET A 190 -5.51 0.94 -5.20
C MET A 190 -4.96 -0.07 -6.23
N HIS A 191 -3.71 -0.52 -6.07
CA HIS A 191 -3.18 -1.60 -6.90
C HIS A 191 -3.88 -2.93 -6.67
N SER A 192 -4.27 -3.27 -5.44
CA SER A 192 -5.10 -4.45 -5.17
C SER A 192 -6.46 -4.37 -5.84
N LEU A 193 -7.06 -3.18 -5.94
CA LEU A 193 -8.30 -2.98 -6.67
C LEU A 193 -8.11 -3.19 -8.17
N ALA A 194 -7.03 -2.66 -8.75
CA ALA A 194 -6.71 -2.85 -10.16
C ALA A 194 -6.39 -4.33 -10.50
N ASP A 195 -5.77 -5.05 -9.58
CA ASP A 195 -5.42 -6.47 -9.74
C ASP A 195 -6.65 -7.39 -9.81
N ARG A 196 -7.74 -7.01 -9.14
CA ARG A 196 -9.01 -7.75 -9.09
C ARG A 196 -10.13 -7.05 -9.86
N ALA A 197 -9.76 -6.09 -10.70
CA ALA A 197 -10.71 -5.24 -11.41
C ALA A 197 -11.65 -6.10 -12.27
N ASP A 198 -12.94 -5.87 -12.12
CA ASP A 198 -13.91 -6.27 -13.13
C ASP A 198 -13.58 -5.49 -14.43
N PRO A 199 -13.49 -6.13 -15.60
CA PRO A 199 -13.19 -5.44 -16.85
C PRO A 199 -14.12 -4.25 -17.16
N ASP A 200 -15.38 -4.28 -16.70
CA ASP A 200 -16.38 -3.27 -17.06
C ASP A 200 -16.56 -2.17 -16.01
N GLU A 201 -16.27 -2.47 -14.73
CA GLU A 201 -16.55 -1.57 -13.60
C GLU A 201 -15.34 -1.32 -12.68
N GLY A 202 -14.28 -2.10 -12.85
CA GLY A 202 -13.08 -2.07 -12.02
C GLY A 202 -12.07 -1.02 -12.47
N PRO A 203 -11.11 -0.67 -11.60
CA PRO A 203 -10.13 0.34 -11.94
C PRO A 203 -9.06 -0.15 -12.91
N GLY A 204 -8.76 0.71 -13.89
CA GLY A 204 -7.72 0.50 -14.89
C GLY A 204 -6.85 1.74 -15.11
N TRP A 205 -5.61 1.53 -15.61
CA TRP A 205 -4.72 2.65 -15.94
C TRP A 205 -4.81 3.10 -17.38
N HIS A 206 -5.08 2.19 -18.33
CA HIS A 206 -5.15 2.53 -19.76
C HIS A 206 -6.55 3.04 -20.11
N PRO A 207 -6.72 4.01 -21.03
CA PRO A 207 -8.05 4.44 -21.48
C PRO A 207 -8.92 3.25 -21.98
N ASP A 208 -8.30 2.32 -22.71
CA ASP A 208 -8.96 1.10 -23.20
C ASP A 208 -8.80 -0.11 -22.24
N PHE A 209 -8.68 0.12 -20.92
CA PHE A 209 -8.38 -0.99 -19.99
C PHE A 209 -9.43 -2.11 -20.03
N SER A 210 -10.70 -1.79 -20.25
CA SER A 210 -11.78 -2.79 -20.30
C SER A 210 -11.48 -3.85 -21.37
N SER A 211 -11.22 -3.43 -22.61
CA SER A 211 -10.85 -4.34 -23.70
C SER A 211 -9.57 -5.13 -23.38
N LEU A 212 -8.55 -4.46 -22.82
CA LEU A 212 -7.28 -5.10 -22.48
C LEU A 212 -7.43 -6.16 -21.37
N CYS A 213 -8.31 -5.93 -20.40
CA CYS A 213 -8.64 -6.88 -19.34
C CYS A 213 -9.34 -8.13 -19.90
N HIS A 214 -10.27 -7.96 -20.83
CA HIS A 214 -10.91 -9.08 -21.53
C HIS A 214 -9.90 -9.93 -22.31
N ASP A 215 -9.04 -9.29 -23.11
CA ASP A 215 -8.01 -9.99 -23.88
C ASP A 215 -7.05 -10.77 -22.96
N HIS A 216 -6.71 -10.20 -21.80
CA HIS A 216 -5.82 -10.84 -20.83
C HIS A 216 -6.45 -12.06 -20.16
N ALA A 217 -7.74 -12.00 -19.82
CA ALA A 217 -8.47 -13.14 -19.26
C ALA A 217 -8.50 -14.32 -20.24
N ASP A 218 -8.76 -14.05 -21.52
CA ASP A 218 -8.78 -15.04 -22.60
C ASP A 218 -7.41 -15.68 -22.87
N GLU A 219 -6.31 -14.99 -22.58
CA GLU A 219 -4.95 -15.51 -22.69
C GLU A 219 -4.58 -16.44 -21.53
N GLN A 220 -5.10 -16.20 -20.33
CA GLN A 220 -4.82 -17.04 -19.15
C GLN A 220 -5.59 -18.37 -19.15
N GLU A 221 -6.72 -18.46 -19.87
CA GLU A 221 -7.54 -19.69 -19.96
C GLU A 221 -7.05 -20.69 -21.02
N LYS A 222 -6.06 -20.33 -21.85
CA LYS A 222 -5.50 -21.17 -22.93
C LYS A 222 -4.27 -21.95 -22.50
#